data_AF-A0A924FTT5-F1
#
_entry.id   AF-A0A924FTT5-F1
#
_cell.length_a   1.000
_cell.length_b   1.000
_cell.length_c   1.000
_cell.angle_alpha   90.00
_cell.angle_beta   90.00
_cell.angle_gamma   90.00
#
_symmetry.space_group_name_H-M   'P 1'
#
loop_
_entity.id
_entity.type
_entity.pdbx_description
1 polymer ?
#
loop_
_entity_poly.entity_id
_entity_poly.type
_entity_poly.pdbx_seq_one_letter_code
_entity_poly.pdbx_strand_id
1 'polypeptide(L)'
;MKSYRPWTPTQSSLMPQSPMDWLPEDHLAYFILDLLDELDLGAIERAVQAKDSRGERPYSPRMMTALLLYGYAVGVFSSRKIERATHEDVPFRMLAAGEHPHFTTVNQFRGRHREALAGLFQQLLEECMSAGLVKLGHVAIDGTKMKANASKHKAMSFDRMNKDEARLSSEIEEMLKHAEAVDAAEDKLYGVGQQPNDLPAELRRREGRRDKIRATRAALQAETAKKRAAELAGLADGLREQAASPAVSSKHQAALTTRAAQHDQASADLDDDDPPAPGVDADLPTNTPPKYCDGSPKPTAQRNFTDPHSRVMMRDGGYLQAFNGQIAVDEAHQIIVAAALSNQSPDAEYFIPMIERVVKNCDAAPAAVTGDNGYFSAANVRAAEAMGCEPFISVGRQRRDGRPEEEPLPHRRTEAHTAMRAVLATERGKAAYARRKATVEPVFGQIKTCRGYRQASFRGLFKNRCEWLFVCATHNLLKLWRALTARAATAALAA
;
A
#
# COMPACT_ATOMS: atom_id res chain seq x y z
N MET A 1 -60.16 11.54 -4.18
CA MET A 1 -58.97 11.48 -3.29
C MET A 1 -58.00 10.48 -3.92
N LYS A 2 -56.73 10.82 -4.14
CA LYS A 2 -55.77 9.83 -4.67
C LYS A 2 -55.46 8.82 -3.56
N SER A 3 -55.67 7.53 -3.81
CA SER A 3 -55.27 6.47 -2.89
C SER A 3 -53.79 6.11 -3.09
N TYR A 4 -53.12 5.75 -2.00
CA TYR A 4 -51.77 5.21 -2.06
C TYR A 4 -51.77 3.81 -2.70
N ARG A 5 -50.61 3.37 -3.19
CA ARG A 5 -50.39 1.97 -3.58
C ARG A 5 -50.45 1.08 -2.33
N PRO A 6 -51.00 -0.15 -2.42
CA PRO A 6 -51.01 -1.08 -1.29
C PRO A 6 -49.57 -1.43 -0.86
N TRP A 7 -49.33 -1.52 0.45
CA TRP A 7 -48.04 -1.88 1.05
C TRP A 7 -48.15 -3.24 1.75
N THR A 8 -47.58 -4.28 1.12
CA THR A 8 -47.74 -5.69 1.54
C THR A 8 -46.38 -6.40 1.64
N PRO A 9 -45.54 -6.06 2.63
CA PRO A 9 -44.20 -6.67 2.78
C PRO A 9 -44.23 -8.17 3.11
N THR A 10 -45.37 -8.70 3.55
CA THR A 10 -45.57 -10.14 3.84
C THR A 10 -46.08 -10.93 2.63
N GLN A 11 -46.27 -10.28 1.48
CA GLN A 11 -46.72 -10.96 0.26
C GLN A 11 -45.62 -11.91 -0.24
N SER A 12 -45.96 -13.19 -0.32
CA SER A 12 -45.09 -14.23 -0.85
C SER A 12 -45.37 -14.47 -2.34
N SER A 13 -44.33 -14.86 -3.09
CA SER A 13 -44.46 -15.42 -4.42
C SER A 13 -44.61 -16.95 -4.34
N LEU A 14 -45.26 -17.55 -5.33
CA LEU A 14 -45.43 -19.01 -5.41
C LEU A 14 -44.07 -19.74 -5.58
N MET A 15 -43.15 -19.13 -6.33
CA MET A 15 -41.77 -19.60 -6.54
C MET A 15 -40.78 -18.52 -6.10
N PRO A 16 -39.60 -18.87 -5.55
CA PRO A 16 -38.56 -17.89 -5.29
C PRO A 16 -38.11 -17.26 -6.60
N GLN A 17 -38.09 -15.93 -6.66
CA GLN A 17 -37.58 -15.20 -7.82
C GLN A 17 -36.06 -15.39 -7.93
N SER A 18 -35.54 -15.34 -9.15
CA SER A 18 -34.08 -15.36 -9.36
C SER A 18 -33.48 -14.09 -8.76
N PRO A 19 -32.36 -14.17 -8.00
CA PRO A 19 -31.63 -12.98 -7.55
C PRO A 19 -31.17 -12.07 -8.70
N MET A 20 -31.07 -12.61 -9.92
CA MET A 20 -30.76 -11.84 -11.13
C MET A 20 -31.93 -10.89 -11.49
N ASP A 21 -33.17 -11.33 -11.31
CA ASP A 21 -34.35 -10.52 -11.71
C ASP A 21 -34.55 -9.29 -10.80
N TRP A 22 -33.81 -9.21 -9.69
CA TRP A 22 -33.92 -8.14 -8.71
C TRP A 22 -33.01 -6.94 -9.00
N LEU A 23 -32.04 -7.10 -9.90
CA LEU A 23 -31.08 -6.04 -10.25
C LEU A 23 -31.37 -5.47 -11.64
N PRO A 24 -31.22 -4.16 -11.85
CA PRO A 24 -31.27 -3.55 -13.18
C PRO A 24 -30.25 -4.17 -14.14
N GLU A 25 -30.55 -4.23 -15.44
CA GLU A 25 -29.68 -4.83 -16.47
C GLU A 25 -28.28 -4.18 -16.53
N ASP A 26 -28.18 -2.88 -16.23
CA ASP A 26 -26.93 -2.12 -16.23
C ASP A 26 -26.15 -2.17 -14.90
N HIS A 27 -26.60 -3.00 -13.94
CA HIS A 27 -26.02 -3.07 -12.61
C HIS A 27 -24.57 -3.58 -12.63
N LEU A 28 -23.70 -2.97 -11.82
CA LEU A 28 -22.26 -3.28 -11.71
C LEU A 28 -21.96 -4.78 -11.48
N ALA A 29 -22.83 -5.50 -10.78
CA ALA A 29 -22.63 -6.91 -10.50
C ALA A 29 -22.59 -7.77 -11.78
N TYR A 30 -23.42 -7.46 -12.78
CA TYR A 30 -23.38 -8.14 -14.08
C TYR A 30 -22.09 -7.86 -14.80
N PHE A 31 -21.71 -6.59 -14.86
CA PHE A 31 -20.44 -6.18 -15.45
C PHE A 31 -19.24 -6.88 -14.80
N ILE A 32 -19.25 -7.12 -13.49
CA ILE A 32 -18.18 -7.87 -12.82
C ILE A 32 -18.18 -9.35 -13.24
N LEU A 33 -19.34 -9.97 -13.42
CA LEU A 33 -19.41 -11.35 -13.90
C LEU A 33 -18.80 -11.46 -15.30
N ASP A 34 -19.20 -10.58 -16.22
CA ASP A 34 -18.67 -10.57 -17.60
C ASP A 34 -17.17 -10.28 -17.60
N LEU A 35 -16.74 -9.27 -16.84
CA LEU A 35 -15.33 -8.91 -16.73
C LEU A 35 -14.46 -10.06 -16.21
N LEU A 36 -14.98 -10.89 -15.30
CA LEU A 36 -14.22 -12.03 -14.78
C LEU A 36 -13.94 -13.12 -15.83
N ASP A 37 -14.64 -13.14 -16.97
CA ASP A 37 -14.30 -14.03 -18.09
C ASP A 37 -13.06 -13.57 -18.84
N GLU A 38 -12.81 -12.26 -18.85
CA GLU A 38 -11.68 -11.65 -19.55
C GLU A 38 -10.42 -11.57 -18.67
N LEU A 39 -10.57 -11.60 -17.34
CA LEU A 39 -9.43 -11.52 -16.41
C LEU A 39 -8.70 -12.87 -16.24
N ASP A 40 -7.37 -12.84 -16.30
CA ASP A 40 -6.55 -14.02 -16.00
C ASP A 40 -6.49 -14.28 -14.49
N LEU A 41 -7.19 -15.33 -14.05
CA LEU A 41 -7.19 -15.85 -12.68
C LEU A 41 -6.30 -17.08 -12.50
N GLY A 42 -5.54 -17.50 -13.52
CA GLY A 42 -4.81 -18.76 -13.53
C GLY A 42 -3.79 -18.89 -12.38
N ALA A 43 -3.17 -17.79 -11.96
CA ALA A 43 -2.29 -17.79 -10.78
C ALA A 43 -3.04 -18.15 -9.48
N ILE A 44 -4.29 -17.71 -9.35
CA ILE A 44 -5.16 -18.03 -8.22
C ILE A 44 -5.61 -19.49 -8.30
N GLU A 45 -6.08 -19.92 -9.47
CA GLU A 45 -6.58 -21.27 -9.70
C GLU A 45 -5.51 -22.33 -9.44
N ARG A 46 -4.31 -22.17 -10.01
CA ARG A 46 -3.17 -23.08 -9.77
C ARG A 46 -2.84 -23.18 -8.28
N ALA A 47 -2.86 -22.06 -7.55
CA ALA A 47 -2.55 -22.04 -6.13
C ALA A 47 -3.64 -22.70 -5.24
N VAL A 48 -4.88 -22.79 -5.73
CA VAL A 48 -5.98 -23.52 -5.09
C VAL A 48 -5.92 -25.01 -5.45
N GLN A 49 -5.70 -25.35 -6.72
CA GLN A 49 -5.61 -26.72 -7.22
C GLN A 49 -4.38 -27.48 -6.69
N ALA A 50 -3.28 -26.78 -6.38
CA ALA A 50 -2.09 -27.37 -5.78
C ALA A 50 -2.30 -27.88 -4.35
N LYS A 51 -3.47 -27.65 -3.73
CA LYS A 51 -3.79 -28.21 -2.42
C LYS A 51 -4.14 -29.69 -2.53
N ASP A 52 -3.89 -30.42 -1.45
CA ASP A 52 -4.34 -31.81 -1.32
C ASP A 52 -5.84 -31.91 -1.59
N SER A 53 -6.22 -32.88 -2.41
CA SER A 53 -7.59 -33.26 -2.74
C SER A 53 -8.45 -33.68 -1.53
N ARG A 54 -7.81 -33.93 -0.38
CA ARG A 54 -8.47 -34.31 0.87
C ARG A 54 -9.01 -33.08 1.61
N GLY A 55 -10.32 -33.03 1.81
CA GLY A 55 -10.99 -31.98 2.58
C GLY A 55 -12.31 -31.53 1.94
N GLU A 56 -12.91 -30.49 2.52
CA GLU A 56 -14.07 -29.82 1.92
C GLU A 56 -13.69 -29.14 0.60
N ARG A 57 -14.59 -29.18 -0.38
CA ARG A 57 -14.35 -28.57 -1.70
C ARG A 57 -14.16 -27.05 -1.53
N PRO A 58 -13.09 -26.47 -2.10
CA PRO A 58 -12.88 -25.04 -2.00
C PRO A 58 -13.95 -24.26 -2.78
N TYR A 59 -14.31 -23.08 -2.30
CA TYR A 59 -15.10 -22.13 -3.06
C TYR A 59 -14.42 -21.75 -4.38
N SER A 60 -15.22 -21.44 -5.39
CA SER A 60 -14.72 -21.01 -6.71
C SER A 60 -13.82 -19.77 -6.59
N PRO A 61 -12.59 -19.81 -7.14
CA PRO A 61 -11.69 -18.65 -7.19
C PRO A 61 -12.31 -17.43 -7.85
N ARG A 62 -13.16 -17.67 -8.87
CA ARG A 62 -13.88 -16.63 -9.58
C ARG A 62 -14.91 -15.94 -8.69
N MET A 63 -15.74 -16.73 -7.99
CA MET A 63 -16.73 -16.21 -7.04
C MET A 63 -16.06 -15.41 -5.92
N MET A 64 -14.97 -15.92 -5.34
CA MET A 64 -14.23 -15.23 -4.28
C MET A 64 -13.61 -13.92 -4.77
N THR A 65 -13.09 -13.88 -6.01
CA THR A 65 -12.58 -12.67 -6.65
C THR A 65 -13.69 -11.66 -6.95
N ALA A 66 -14.86 -12.13 -7.42
CA ALA A 66 -16.05 -11.31 -7.67
C ALA A 66 -16.50 -10.56 -6.40
N LEU A 67 -16.61 -11.28 -5.28
CA LEU A 67 -17.00 -10.69 -3.99
C LEU A 67 -16.01 -9.64 -3.51
N LEU A 68 -14.71 -9.85 -3.75
CA LEU A 68 -13.67 -8.88 -3.39
C LEU A 68 -13.69 -7.66 -4.31
N LEU A 69 -13.81 -7.84 -5.63
CA LEU A 69 -13.88 -6.73 -6.59
C LEU A 69 -15.11 -5.87 -6.32
N TYR A 70 -16.29 -6.49 -6.21
CA TYR A 70 -17.53 -5.79 -5.92
C TYR A 70 -17.48 -5.10 -4.55
N GLY A 71 -17.06 -5.84 -3.51
CA GLY A 71 -16.91 -5.30 -2.16
C GLY A 71 -15.99 -4.08 -2.12
N TYR A 72 -14.83 -4.14 -2.75
CA TYR A 72 -13.93 -2.99 -2.80
C TYR A 72 -14.51 -1.85 -3.64
N ALA A 73 -15.21 -2.13 -4.75
CA ALA A 73 -15.84 -1.12 -5.59
C ALA A 73 -16.93 -0.33 -4.84
N VAL A 74 -17.76 -1.00 -4.04
CA VAL A 74 -18.84 -0.36 -3.26
C VAL A 74 -18.43 0.11 -1.86
N GLY A 75 -17.18 -0.13 -1.44
CA GLY A 75 -16.64 0.35 -0.15
C GLY A 75 -16.80 -0.61 1.04
N VAL A 76 -17.09 -1.89 0.78
CA VAL A 76 -17.18 -2.97 1.76
C VAL A 76 -15.87 -3.77 1.78
N PHE A 77 -14.89 -3.30 2.56
CA PHE A 77 -13.55 -3.93 2.65
C PHE A 77 -13.42 -5.02 3.73
N SER A 78 -14.32 -5.02 4.72
CA SER A 78 -14.24 -5.95 5.84
C SER A 78 -14.78 -7.32 5.44
N SER A 79 -13.99 -8.38 5.61
CA SER A 79 -14.42 -9.75 5.31
C SER A 79 -15.70 -10.15 6.07
N ARG A 80 -15.91 -9.65 7.30
CA ARG A 80 -17.15 -9.86 8.06
C ARG A 80 -18.35 -9.13 7.45
N LYS A 81 -18.11 -7.93 6.91
CA LYS A 81 -19.18 -7.20 6.21
C LYS A 81 -19.49 -7.84 4.87
N ILE A 82 -18.48 -8.36 4.17
CA ILE A 82 -18.68 -9.12 2.92
C ILE A 82 -19.51 -10.37 3.19
N GLU A 83 -19.13 -11.19 4.18
CA GLU A 83 -19.91 -12.35 4.61
C GLU A 83 -21.36 -11.97 4.93
N ARG A 84 -21.57 -10.97 5.80
CA ARG A 84 -22.92 -10.51 6.13
C ARG A 84 -23.70 -10.02 4.91
N ALA A 85 -23.03 -9.30 3.99
CA ALA A 85 -23.65 -8.82 2.76
C ALA A 85 -24.09 -9.96 1.84
N THR A 86 -23.42 -11.12 1.84
CA THR A 86 -23.93 -12.29 1.08
C THR A 86 -25.31 -12.75 1.54
N HIS A 87 -25.69 -12.49 2.80
CA HIS A 87 -27.04 -12.75 3.31
C HIS A 87 -28.01 -11.59 3.05
N GLU A 88 -27.57 -10.35 3.27
CA GLU A 88 -28.46 -9.18 3.36
C GLU A 88 -28.61 -8.42 2.04
N ASP A 89 -27.61 -8.47 1.15
CA ASP A 89 -27.51 -7.60 -0.01
C ASP A 89 -27.58 -8.40 -1.31
N VAL A 90 -28.50 -8.01 -2.19
CA VAL A 90 -28.87 -8.76 -3.40
C VAL A 90 -27.68 -8.98 -4.35
N PRO A 91 -26.86 -7.97 -4.70
CA PRO A 91 -25.70 -8.16 -5.56
C PRO A 91 -24.68 -9.12 -4.98
N PHE A 92 -24.40 -9.07 -3.66
CA PHE A 92 -23.47 -10.00 -3.03
C PHE A 92 -24.02 -11.42 -3.03
N ARG A 93 -25.31 -11.60 -2.75
CA ARG A 93 -25.97 -12.89 -2.80
C ARG A 93 -25.95 -13.49 -4.21
N MET A 94 -26.19 -12.66 -5.22
CA MET A 94 -26.14 -13.05 -6.64
C MET A 94 -24.71 -13.47 -7.03
N LEU A 95 -23.70 -12.64 -6.72
CA LEU A 95 -22.29 -12.94 -7.04
C LEU A 95 -21.77 -14.18 -6.31
N ALA A 96 -22.31 -14.47 -5.12
CA ALA A 96 -21.99 -15.68 -4.37
C ALA A 96 -22.81 -16.91 -4.80
N ALA A 97 -23.74 -16.77 -5.76
CA ALA A 97 -24.67 -17.83 -6.16
C ALA A 97 -25.43 -18.47 -4.98
N GLY A 98 -25.75 -17.67 -3.95
CA GLY A 98 -26.42 -18.15 -2.73
C GLY A 98 -25.49 -18.81 -1.69
N GLU A 99 -24.19 -18.93 -1.97
CA GLU A 99 -23.20 -19.37 -0.99
C GLU A 99 -22.83 -18.25 -0.01
N HIS A 100 -22.35 -18.64 1.17
CA HIS A 100 -22.06 -17.71 2.27
C HIS A 100 -20.67 -17.98 2.86
N PRO A 101 -19.58 -17.62 2.15
CA PRO A 101 -18.23 -17.89 2.61
C PRO A 101 -17.95 -17.13 3.91
N HIS A 102 -17.66 -17.89 4.99
CA HIS A 102 -17.33 -17.34 6.29
C HIS A 102 -16.17 -16.32 6.22
N PHE A 103 -16.18 -15.28 7.06
CA PHE A 103 -15.19 -14.19 6.97
C PHE A 103 -13.74 -14.66 7.01
N THR A 104 -13.46 -15.77 7.71
CA THR A 104 -12.10 -16.34 7.77
C THR A 104 -11.65 -16.83 6.40
N THR A 105 -12.54 -17.45 5.64
CA THR A 105 -12.28 -17.97 4.29
C THR A 105 -12.03 -16.82 3.33
N VAL A 106 -12.85 -15.78 3.36
CA VAL A 106 -12.64 -14.55 2.57
C VAL A 106 -11.30 -13.89 2.92
N ASN A 107 -10.96 -13.79 4.20
CA ASN A 107 -9.71 -13.18 4.63
C ASN A 107 -8.48 -14.02 4.26
N GLN A 108 -8.57 -15.35 4.37
CA GLN A 108 -7.50 -16.26 3.96
C GLN A 108 -7.30 -16.23 2.44
N PHE A 109 -8.37 -16.23 1.65
CA PHE A 109 -8.29 -16.11 0.19
C PHE A 109 -7.61 -14.80 -0.22
N ARG A 110 -8.10 -13.67 0.29
CA ARG A 110 -7.50 -12.34 0.06
C ARG A 110 -6.03 -12.31 0.50
N GLY A 111 -5.70 -12.99 1.60
CA GLY A 111 -4.35 -13.05 2.12
C GLY A 111 -3.40 -13.94 1.33
N ARG A 112 -3.86 -15.06 0.80
CA ARG A 112 -3.03 -16.01 0.03
C ARG A 112 -2.79 -15.51 -1.38
N HIS A 113 -3.79 -14.89 -2.00
CA HIS A 113 -3.76 -14.49 -3.41
C HIS A 113 -3.51 -13.00 -3.63
N ARG A 114 -3.01 -12.29 -2.61
CA ARG A 114 -2.84 -10.82 -2.64
C ARG A 114 -2.03 -10.30 -3.84
N GLU A 115 -1.01 -11.04 -4.25
CA GLU A 115 -0.12 -10.66 -5.35
C GLU A 115 -0.83 -10.80 -6.69
N ALA A 116 -1.51 -11.93 -6.91
CA ALA A 116 -2.36 -12.13 -8.09
C ALA A 116 -3.49 -11.08 -8.15
N LEU A 117 -4.14 -10.78 -7.01
CA LEU A 117 -5.15 -9.73 -6.93
C LEU A 117 -4.58 -8.34 -7.24
N ALA A 118 -3.33 -8.06 -6.84
CA ALA A 118 -2.65 -6.81 -7.20
C ALA A 118 -2.36 -6.74 -8.71
N GLY A 119 -2.03 -7.88 -9.34
CA GLY A 119 -1.84 -8.01 -10.78
C GLY A 119 -3.07 -7.65 -11.62
N LEU A 120 -4.28 -7.78 -11.06
CA LEU A 120 -5.52 -7.33 -11.72
C LEU A 120 -5.54 -5.83 -12.02
N PHE A 121 -4.73 -5.03 -11.34
CA PHE A 121 -4.57 -3.61 -11.68
C PHE A 121 -4.07 -3.43 -13.11
N GLN A 122 -3.04 -4.20 -13.50
CA GLN A 122 -2.45 -4.11 -14.84
C GLN A 122 -3.44 -4.59 -15.90
N GLN A 123 -4.08 -5.74 -15.68
CA GLN A 123 -5.10 -6.27 -16.61
C GLN A 123 -6.26 -5.27 -16.81
N LEU A 124 -6.78 -4.67 -15.73
CA LEU A 124 -7.86 -3.68 -15.84
C LEU A 124 -7.42 -2.36 -16.49
N LEU A 125 -6.15 -1.98 -16.33
CA LEU A 125 -5.60 -0.84 -17.04
C LEU A 125 -5.52 -1.13 -18.54
N GLU A 126 -5.07 -2.33 -18.93
CA GLU A 126 -5.06 -2.80 -20.32
C GLU A 126 -6.46 -2.78 -20.93
N GLU A 127 -7.49 -3.26 -20.20
CA GLU A 127 -8.88 -3.14 -20.64
C GLU A 127 -9.33 -1.68 -20.82
N CYS A 128 -8.92 -0.77 -19.93
CA CYS A 128 -9.22 0.66 -20.07
C CYS A 128 -8.51 1.28 -21.29
N MET A 129 -7.29 0.84 -21.60
CA MET A 129 -6.55 1.27 -22.79
C MET A 129 -7.21 0.76 -24.06
N SER A 130 -7.58 -0.53 -24.11
CA SER A 130 -8.32 -1.15 -25.21
C SER A 130 -9.68 -0.49 -25.44
N ALA A 131 -10.37 -0.06 -24.37
CA ALA A 131 -11.61 0.71 -24.46
C ALA A 131 -11.42 2.19 -24.89
N GLY A 132 -10.16 2.64 -25.06
CA GLY A 132 -9.80 3.98 -25.50
C GLY A 132 -9.97 5.08 -24.45
N LEU A 133 -9.98 4.71 -23.16
CA LEU A 133 -10.21 5.62 -22.03
C LEU A 133 -8.94 6.36 -21.58
N VAL A 134 -7.77 5.86 -21.96
CA VAL A 134 -6.46 6.45 -21.65
C VAL A 134 -5.95 7.23 -22.85
N LYS A 135 -5.49 8.48 -22.63
CA LYS A 135 -4.98 9.36 -23.71
C LYS A 135 -3.55 9.86 -23.50
N LEU A 136 -3.05 9.86 -22.26
CA LEU A 136 -1.71 10.32 -21.88
C LEU A 136 -1.37 11.77 -22.29
N GLY A 137 -2.37 12.60 -22.56
CA GLY A 137 -2.14 14.01 -22.86
C GLY A 137 -1.63 14.76 -21.62
N HIS A 138 -2.39 14.67 -20.53
CA HIS A 138 -2.02 15.27 -19.26
C HIS A 138 -2.25 14.26 -18.12
N VAL A 139 -1.20 14.04 -17.32
CA VAL A 139 -1.22 13.13 -16.18
C VAL A 139 -0.94 13.91 -14.90
N ALA A 140 -1.80 13.77 -13.90
CA ALA A 140 -1.58 14.37 -12.59
C ALA A 140 -1.02 13.33 -11.61
N ILE A 141 0.12 13.63 -10.99
CA ILE A 141 0.72 12.81 -9.93
C ILE A 141 0.44 13.46 -8.59
N ASP A 142 -0.08 12.66 -7.67
CA ASP A 142 -0.30 13.11 -6.31
C ASP A 142 -0.25 11.95 -5.30
N GLY A 143 0.01 12.32 -4.05
CA GLY A 143 0.32 11.44 -2.94
C GLY A 143 -0.70 11.63 -1.83
N THR A 144 -1.16 10.53 -1.25
CA THR A 144 -2.11 10.55 -0.16
C THR A 144 -1.63 9.73 1.02
N LYS A 145 -1.67 10.33 2.22
CA LYS A 145 -1.32 9.61 3.44
C LYS A 145 -2.50 8.74 3.87
N MET A 146 -2.26 7.43 4.01
CA MET A 146 -3.22 6.40 4.39
C MET A 146 -2.90 5.88 5.77
N LYS A 147 -3.90 5.77 6.64
CA LYS A 147 -3.67 5.29 8.02
C LYS A 147 -3.21 3.83 7.99
N ALA A 148 -2.16 3.51 8.74
CA ALA A 148 -1.73 2.13 8.93
C ALA A 148 -2.66 1.41 9.90
N ASN A 149 -2.70 0.07 9.86
CA ASN A 149 -3.36 -0.76 10.87
C ASN A 149 -2.52 -0.86 12.16
N ALA A 150 -2.15 0.30 12.70
CA ALA A 150 -1.35 0.48 13.89
C ALA A 150 -1.66 1.81 14.57
N SER A 151 -1.53 1.84 15.90
CA SER A 151 -1.70 3.07 16.67
C SER A 151 -0.40 3.87 16.73
N LYS A 152 -0.47 5.20 16.56
CA LYS A 152 0.69 6.10 16.72
C LYS A 152 1.34 6.00 18.11
N HIS A 153 0.56 5.68 19.14
CA HIS A 153 1.03 5.54 20.52
C HIS A 153 1.87 4.26 20.74
N LYS A 154 1.93 3.37 19.75
CA LYS A 154 2.78 2.16 19.74
C LYS A 154 4.10 2.38 19.00
N ALA A 155 4.35 3.57 18.45
CA ALA A 155 5.65 3.97 17.92
C ALA A 155 6.55 4.37 19.09
N MET A 156 7.63 3.63 19.30
CA MET A 156 8.61 3.91 20.35
C MET A 156 9.99 4.12 19.72
N SER A 157 10.82 4.95 20.34
CA SER A 157 12.23 5.10 19.95
C SER A 157 13.05 3.92 20.46
N PHE A 158 14.15 3.61 19.78
CA PHE A 158 15.04 2.51 20.16
C PHE A 158 15.57 2.66 21.61
N ASP A 159 15.94 3.87 22.01
CA ASP A 159 16.35 4.14 23.40
C ASP A 159 15.24 3.84 24.42
N ARG A 160 14.00 4.25 24.11
CA ARG A 160 12.84 3.98 24.96
C ARG A 160 12.54 2.47 25.02
N MET A 161 12.71 1.75 23.91
CA MET A 161 12.56 0.29 23.88
C MET A 161 13.57 -0.41 24.81
N ASN A 162 14.84 0.02 24.80
CA ASN A 162 15.85 -0.56 25.69
C ASN A 162 15.53 -0.28 27.17
N LYS A 163 15.11 0.95 27.49
CA LYS A 163 14.69 1.33 28.84
C LYS A 163 13.45 0.57 29.31
N ASP A 164 12.45 0.39 28.44
CA ASP A 164 11.24 -0.37 28.75
C ASP A 164 11.51 -1.88 28.87
N GLU A 165 12.42 -2.45 28.06
CA GLU A 165 12.86 -3.86 28.20
C GLU A 165 13.56 -4.10 29.54
N ALA A 166 14.48 -3.21 29.92
CA ALA A 166 15.17 -3.29 31.21
C ALA A 166 14.19 -3.18 32.37
N ARG A 167 13.25 -2.20 32.32
CA ARG A 167 12.21 -2.03 33.34
C ARG A 167 11.30 -3.24 33.44
N LEU A 168 10.77 -3.75 32.33
CA LEU A 168 9.89 -4.93 32.34
C LEU A 168 10.61 -6.19 32.80
N SER A 169 11.90 -6.33 32.47
CA SER A 169 12.70 -7.47 32.94
C SER A 169 12.90 -7.41 34.45
N SER A 170 13.21 -6.23 35.00
CA SER A 170 13.29 -6.01 36.45
C SER A 170 11.95 -6.28 37.14
N GLU A 171 10.83 -5.79 36.59
CA GLU A 171 9.50 -6.04 37.14
C GLU A 171 9.13 -7.53 37.13
N ILE A 172 9.49 -8.27 36.07
CA ILE A 172 9.28 -9.72 35.98
C ILE A 172 10.13 -10.45 37.01
N GLU A 173 11.41 -10.07 37.16
CA GLU A 173 12.30 -10.65 38.17
C GLU A 173 11.78 -10.41 39.59
N GLU A 174 11.27 -9.22 39.89
CA GLU A 174 10.64 -8.90 41.18
C GLU A 174 9.38 -9.75 41.44
N MET A 175 8.50 -9.91 40.45
CA MET A 175 7.31 -10.75 40.61
C MET A 175 7.66 -12.24 40.72
N LEU A 176 8.68 -12.72 40.00
CA LEU A 176 9.16 -14.11 40.13
C LEU A 176 9.74 -14.35 41.53
N LYS A 177 10.57 -13.43 42.04
CA LYS A 177 11.05 -13.49 43.44
C LYS A 177 9.91 -13.46 44.45
N HIS A 178 8.87 -12.67 44.19
CA HIS A 178 7.69 -12.62 45.04
C HIS A 178 6.90 -13.94 44.99
N ALA A 179 6.72 -14.53 43.81
CA ALA A 179 6.09 -15.83 43.63
C ALA A 179 6.89 -16.94 44.34
N GLU A 180 8.21 -16.99 44.15
CA GLU A 180 9.10 -17.95 44.85
C GLU A 180 9.06 -17.79 46.37
N ALA A 181 8.97 -16.55 46.87
CA ALA A 181 8.85 -16.29 48.31
C ALA A 181 7.48 -16.72 48.87
N VAL A 182 6.41 -16.60 48.08
CA VAL A 182 5.07 -17.10 48.43
C VAL A 182 5.07 -18.62 48.39
N ASP A 183 5.58 -19.25 47.33
CA ASP A 183 5.69 -20.71 47.20
C ASP A 183 6.52 -21.29 48.35
N ALA A 184 7.65 -20.68 48.72
CA ALA A 184 8.48 -21.11 49.85
C ALA A 184 7.81 -20.90 51.22
N ALA A 185 6.85 -19.98 51.33
CA ALA A 185 6.03 -19.78 52.54
C ALA A 185 4.86 -20.77 52.59
N GLU A 186 4.26 -21.09 51.44
CA GLU A 186 3.18 -22.08 51.29
C GLU A 186 3.71 -23.50 51.48
N ASP A 187 4.87 -23.84 50.95
CA ASP A 187 5.55 -25.13 51.18
C ASP A 187 5.85 -25.39 52.67
N LYS A 188 6.16 -24.31 53.42
CA LYS A 188 6.34 -24.38 54.89
C LYS A 188 5.03 -24.62 55.65
N LEU A 189 3.89 -24.21 55.08
CA LEU A 189 2.59 -24.27 55.73
C LEU A 189 1.79 -25.54 55.35
N TYR A 190 1.92 -26.00 54.11
CA TYR A 190 1.08 -27.05 53.51
C TYR A 190 1.85 -28.32 53.10
N GLY A 191 3.19 -28.30 53.14
CA GLY A 191 4.04 -29.41 52.73
C GLY A 191 4.31 -29.46 51.22
N VAL A 192 5.53 -29.85 50.86
CA VAL A 192 6.05 -29.83 49.49
C VAL A 192 5.17 -30.63 48.53
N GLY A 193 4.63 -29.97 47.49
CA GLY A 193 4.05 -30.64 46.33
C GLY A 193 2.52 -30.70 46.23
N GLN A 194 1.76 -29.84 46.93
CA GLN A 194 0.33 -29.64 46.65
C GLN A 194 0.05 -28.24 46.10
N GLN A 195 -0.50 -28.14 44.88
CA GLN A 195 -0.79 -26.87 44.21
C GLN A 195 -2.29 -26.68 43.92
N PRO A 196 -2.82 -25.46 44.13
CA PRO A 196 -3.93 -24.92 43.36
C PRO A 196 -3.45 -23.82 42.38
N ASN A 197 -3.40 -24.17 41.10
CA ASN A 197 -3.46 -23.35 39.88
C ASN A 197 -2.44 -22.21 39.61
N ASP A 198 -1.69 -22.43 38.52
CA ASP A 198 -1.51 -21.58 37.33
C ASP A 198 -1.12 -20.10 37.50
N LEU A 199 0.10 -19.78 37.03
CA LEU A 199 0.69 -18.43 36.86
C LEU A 199 -0.36 -17.30 36.74
N PRO A 200 -0.31 -16.28 37.63
CA PRO A 200 -1.18 -15.11 37.58
C PRO A 200 -1.25 -14.49 36.18
N ALA A 201 -2.46 -14.18 35.70
CA ALA A 201 -2.69 -13.60 34.37
C ALA A 201 -1.89 -12.30 34.10
N GLU A 202 -1.41 -11.63 35.15
CA GLU A 202 -0.58 -10.43 35.08
C GLU A 202 0.87 -10.71 34.63
N LEU A 203 1.46 -11.84 35.06
CA LEU A 203 2.79 -12.29 34.66
C LEU A 203 2.83 -12.65 33.17
N ARG A 204 1.88 -13.48 32.71
CA ARG A 204 1.70 -13.81 31.27
C ARG A 204 1.57 -12.57 30.38
N ARG A 205 0.86 -11.54 30.86
CA ARG A 205 0.68 -10.27 30.12
C ARG A 205 1.94 -9.40 30.09
N ARG A 206 2.84 -9.49 31.09
CA ARG A 206 4.12 -8.76 31.13
C ARG A 206 5.20 -9.50 30.34
N GLU A 207 5.27 -10.82 30.43
CA GLU A 207 6.14 -11.67 29.59
C GLU A 207 5.82 -11.51 28.11
N GLY A 208 4.54 -11.63 27.72
CA GLY A 208 4.13 -11.40 26.32
C GLY A 208 4.39 -9.98 25.82
N ARG A 209 4.53 -8.98 26.71
CA ARG A 209 4.99 -7.63 26.36
C ARG A 209 6.51 -7.58 26.17
N ARG A 210 7.29 -8.20 27.06
CA ARG A 210 8.76 -8.30 26.97
C ARG A 210 9.17 -9.02 25.68
N ASP A 211 8.60 -10.19 25.40
CA ASP A 211 8.98 -11.02 24.26
C ASP A 211 8.73 -10.29 22.93
N LYS A 212 7.64 -9.53 22.87
CA LYS A 212 7.31 -8.76 21.68
C LYS A 212 8.17 -7.51 21.52
N ILE A 213 8.68 -6.90 22.61
CA ILE A 213 9.69 -5.83 22.55
C ILE A 213 11.00 -6.39 22.02
N ARG A 214 11.43 -7.55 22.56
CA ARG A 214 12.63 -8.27 22.10
C ARG A 214 12.53 -8.67 20.63
N ALA A 215 11.41 -9.23 20.19
CA ALA A 215 11.17 -9.57 18.79
C ALA A 215 11.20 -8.34 17.86
N THR A 216 10.66 -7.20 18.32
CA THR A 216 10.69 -5.95 17.55
C THR A 216 12.11 -5.37 17.44
N ARG A 217 12.92 -5.49 18.50
CA ARG A 217 14.35 -5.13 18.52
C ARG A 217 15.17 -6.04 17.60
N ALA A 218 14.99 -7.35 17.72
CA ALA A 218 15.66 -8.34 16.87
C ALA A 218 15.30 -8.14 15.38
N ALA A 219 14.02 -7.91 15.06
CA ALA A 219 13.61 -7.63 13.69
C ALA A 219 14.13 -6.29 13.16
N LEU A 220 14.48 -5.32 14.03
CA LEU A 220 15.13 -4.08 13.61
C LEU A 220 16.61 -4.35 13.29
N GLN A 221 17.24 -5.22 14.08
CA GLN A 221 18.63 -5.69 13.91
C GLN A 221 18.80 -6.60 12.68
N ALA A 222 17.83 -7.47 12.38
CA ALA A 222 17.85 -8.34 11.20
C ALA A 222 17.63 -7.55 9.90
N GLU A 223 16.69 -6.59 9.89
CA GLU A 223 16.46 -5.71 8.73
C GLU A 223 17.64 -4.74 8.50
N THR A 224 18.38 -4.38 9.57
CA THR A 224 19.67 -3.70 9.44
C THR A 224 20.74 -4.58 8.81
N ALA A 225 20.81 -5.84 9.20
CA ALA A 225 21.77 -6.80 8.65
C ALA A 225 21.51 -7.09 7.17
N LYS A 226 20.27 -7.44 6.78
CA LYS A 226 19.91 -7.73 5.38
C LYS A 226 20.16 -6.57 4.42
N LYS A 227 19.87 -5.33 4.83
CA LYS A 227 20.19 -4.15 3.98
C LYS A 227 21.68 -3.85 3.94
N ARG A 228 22.41 -4.09 5.02
CA ARG A 228 23.88 -3.94 5.05
C ARG A 228 24.53 -4.98 4.14
N ALA A 229 24.03 -6.21 4.12
CA ALA A 229 24.44 -7.22 3.15
C ALA A 229 24.24 -6.70 1.71
N ALA A 230 23.04 -6.21 1.38
CA ALA A 230 22.76 -5.64 0.06
C ALA A 230 23.63 -4.41 -0.31
N GLU A 231 23.90 -3.50 0.63
CA GLU A 231 24.80 -2.35 0.41
C GLU A 231 26.26 -2.77 0.23
N LEU A 232 26.73 -3.75 1.01
CA LEU A 232 28.07 -4.32 0.88
C LEU A 232 28.24 -5.05 -0.46
N ALA A 233 27.21 -5.80 -0.90
CA ALA A 233 27.17 -6.42 -2.22
C ALA A 233 27.23 -5.37 -3.35
N GLY A 234 26.43 -4.30 -3.26
CA GLY A 234 26.47 -3.21 -4.24
C GLY A 234 27.79 -2.43 -4.26
N LEU A 235 28.44 -2.27 -3.10
CA LEU A 235 29.79 -1.69 -3.00
C LEU A 235 30.85 -2.61 -3.61
N ALA A 236 30.73 -3.93 -3.41
CA ALA A 236 31.60 -4.90 -4.05
C ALA A 236 31.47 -4.83 -5.58
N ASP A 237 30.25 -4.74 -6.09
CA ASP A 237 29.98 -4.59 -7.54
C ASP A 237 30.54 -3.28 -8.09
N GLY A 238 30.35 -2.15 -7.40
CA GLY A 238 30.93 -0.86 -7.82
C GLY A 238 32.47 -0.84 -7.79
N LEU A 239 33.09 -1.54 -6.84
CA LEU A 239 34.55 -1.68 -6.78
C LEU A 239 35.08 -2.60 -7.90
N ARG A 240 34.33 -3.63 -8.30
CA ARG A 240 34.64 -4.48 -9.46
C ARG A 240 34.55 -3.69 -10.76
N GLU A 241 33.52 -2.86 -10.91
CA GLU A 241 33.35 -1.99 -12.09
C GLU A 241 34.51 -0.98 -12.20
N GLN A 242 34.94 -0.39 -11.07
CA GLN A 242 36.12 0.47 -11.03
C GLN A 242 37.42 -0.27 -11.33
N ALA A 243 37.57 -1.52 -10.86
CA ALA A 243 38.73 -2.36 -11.15
C ALA A 243 38.78 -2.80 -12.63
N ALA A 244 37.63 -2.95 -13.27
CA ALA A 244 37.50 -3.30 -14.69
C ALA A 244 37.78 -2.14 -15.65
N SER A 245 37.89 -0.90 -15.14
CA SER A 245 38.19 0.27 -15.96
C SER A 245 39.66 0.25 -16.46
N PRO A 246 39.91 0.42 -17.76
CA PRO A 246 41.24 0.32 -18.37
C PRO A 246 42.20 1.47 -17.98
N ALA A 247 41.72 2.49 -17.28
CA ALA A 247 42.51 3.64 -16.83
C ALA A 247 43.26 3.40 -15.50
N VAL A 248 43.09 2.25 -14.87
CA VAL A 248 43.54 1.98 -13.50
C VAL A 248 44.84 1.15 -13.48
N SER A 249 45.84 1.61 -12.73
CA SER A 249 47.12 0.90 -12.55
C SER A 249 46.92 -0.50 -11.93
N SER A 250 47.71 -1.49 -12.35
CA SER A 250 47.64 -2.88 -11.89
C SER A 250 47.69 -3.03 -10.35
N LYS A 251 48.45 -2.18 -9.66
CA LYS A 251 48.53 -2.14 -8.19
C LYS A 251 47.22 -1.64 -7.56
N HIS A 252 46.53 -0.72 -8.22
CA HIS A 252 45.25 -0.17 -7.75
C HIS A 252 44.09 -1.11 -8.09
N GLN A 253 44.12 -1.79 -9.25
CA GLN A 253 43.20 -2.87 -9.59
C GLN A 253 43.24 -3.98 -8.53
N ALA A 254 44.43 -4.45 -8.15
CA ALA A 254 44.58 -5.46 -7.10
C ALA A 254 44.01 -5.01 -5.75
N ALA A 255 44.18 -3.74 -5.36
CA ALA A 255 43.63 -3.19 -4.12
C ALA A 255 42.10 -3.08 -4.13
N LEU A 256 41.50 -2.68 -5.26
CA LEU A 256 40.05 -2.61 -5.43
C LEU A 256 39.41 -4.00 -5.41
N THR A 257 40.07 -4.99 -6.03
CA THR A 257 39.61 -6.39 -6.06
C THR A 257 39.61 -7.00 -4.65
N THR A 258 40.67 -6.74 -3.87
CA THR A 258 40.75 -7.18 -2.46
C THR A 258 39.66 -6.53 -1.60
N ARG A 259 39.36 -5.24 -1.80
CA ARG A 259 38.25 -4.58 -1.09
C ARG A 259 36.89 -5.13 -1.49
N ALA A 260 36.66 -5.42 -2.77
CA ALA A 260 35.42 -6.04 -3.23
C ALA A 260 35.20 -7.39 -2.52
N ALA A 261 36.23 -8.24 -2.47
CA ALA A 261 36.17 -9.54 -1.78
C ALA A 261 35.91 -9.41 -0.26
N GLN A 262 36.45 -8.37 0.39
CA GLN A 262 36.16 -8.08 1.80
C GLN A 262 34.69 -7.68 2.03
N HIS A 263 34.11 -6.92 1.09
CA HIS A 263 32.71 -6.53 1.14
C HIS A 263 31.77 -7.72 0.84
N ASP A 264 32.14 -8.61 -0.08
CA ASP A 264 31.39 -9.86 -0.34
C ASP A 264 31.33 -10.76 0.89
N GLN A 265 32.48 -10.99 1.53
CA GLN A 265 32.54 -11.82 2.74
C GLN A 265 31.70 -11.22 3.87
N ALA A 266 31.79 -9.91 4.08
CA ALA A 266 30.99 -9.21 5.08
C ALA A 266 29.49 -9.19 4.75
N SER A 267 29.11 -9.32 3.47
CA SER A 267 27.72 -9.50 3.05
C SER A 267 27.23 -10.91 3.38
N ALA A 268 28.02 -11.93 3.02
CA ALA A 268 27.69 -13.34 3.25
C ALA A 268 27.50 -13.66 4.74
N ASP A 269 28.30 -13.05 5.61
CA ASP A 269 28.21 -13.25 7.07
C ASP A 269 26.93 -12.61 7.68
N LEU A 270 26.24 -11.73 6.95
CA LEU A 270 25.06 -10.98 7.41
C LEU A 270 23.75 -11.45 6.79
N ASP A 271 23.80 -12.36 5.81
CA ASP A 271 22.61 -12.83 5.10
C ASP A 271 22.04 -14.09 5.76
N ASP A 272 20.71 -14.14 5.81
CA ASP A 272 19.92 -15.26 6.32
C ASP A 272 19.13 -15.77 5.11
N ASP A 273 19.32 -17.04 4.74
CA ASP A 273 19.04 -17.76 3.47
C ASP A 273 17.62 -17.64 2.87
N ASP A 274 16.78 -16.75 3.38
CA ASP A 274 15.48 -16.44 2.80
C ASP A 274 15.63 -15.53 1.56
N PRO A 275 15.25 -15.99 0.35
CA PRO A 275 15.25 -15.15 -0.84
C PRO A 275 14.30 -13.96 -0.64
N PRO A 276 14.66 -12.75 -1.13
CA PRO A 276 13.79 -11.60 -1.02
C PRO A 276 12.48 -11.87 -1.76
N ALA A 277 11.35 -11.67 -1.08
CA ALA A 277 10.04 -11.77 -1.71
C ALA A 277 10.02 -10.86 -2.96
N PRO A 278 9.54 -11.35 -4.14
CA PRO A 278 9.46 -10.54 -5.33
C PRO A 278 8.56 -9.33 -5.03
N GLY A 279 9.18 -8.16 -5.01
CA GLY A 279 8.56 -7.00 -4.39
C GLY A 279 7.73 -6.23 -5.40
N VAL A 280 6.41 -6.34 -5.29
CA VAL A 280 5.52 -5.25 -5.71
C VAL A 280 6.10 -3.96 -5.12
N ASP A 281 6.39 -2.98 -5.98
CA ASP A 281 7.04 -1.72 -5.66
C ASP A 281 8.46 -1.80 -5.05
N ALA A 282 9.26 -2.82 -5.38
CA ALA A 282 10.65 -2.93 -4.94
C ALA A 282 11.56 -1.79 -5.43
N ASP A 283 11.21 -1.20 -6.57
CA ASP A 283 11.85 -0.05 -7.23
C ASP A 283 11.72 1.26 -6.45
N LEU A 284 10.75 1.36 -5.54
CA LEU A 284 10.48 2.61 -4.82
C LEU A 284 11.35 2.76 -3.58
N PRO A 285 11.77 4.00 -3.27
CA PRO A 285 12.55 4.26 -2.08
C PRO A 285 11.72 3.95 -0.83
N THR A 286 12.40 3.39 0.18
CA THR A 286 11.79 2.95 1.43
C THR A 286 12.46 3.63 2.61
N ASN A 287 11.66 4.19 3.50
CA ASN A 287 12.19 4.77 4.72
C ASN A 287 12.52 3.65 5.71
N THR A 288 13.81 3.45 5.95
CA THR A 288 14.30 2.67 7.09
C THR A 288 14.68 3.58 8.25
N PRO A 289 14.51 3.11 9.50
CA PRO A 289 14.91 3.90 10.66
C PRO A 289 16.40 4.26 10.56
N PRO A 290 16.81 5.44 11.04
CA PRO A 290 18.19 5.90 10.94
C PRO A 290 19.14 4.96 11.67
N LYS A 291 20.29 4.68 11.06
CA LYS A 291 21.34 3.76 11.55
C LYS A 291 22.68 4.48 11.68
N TYR A 292 23.56 3.98 12.52
CA TYR A 292 24.97 4.32 12.52
C TYR A 292 25.69 3.60 11.36
N CYS A 293 26.92 4.00 11.07
CA CYS A 293 27.73 3.41 9.99
C CYS A 293 28.03 1.91 10.24
N ASP A 294 27.96 1.46 11.49
CA ASP A 294 28.08 0.05 11.89
C ASP A 294 26.77 -0.74 11.73
N GLY A 295 25.72 -0.13 11.17
CA GLY A 295 24.40 -0.76 10.96
C GLY A 295 23.50 -0.78 12.20
N SER A 296 24.00 -0.40 13.38
CA SER A 296 23.15 -0.35 14.58
C SER A 296 22.13 0.80 14.51
N PRO A 297 20.88 0.62 14.98
CA PRO A 297 19.88 1.68 14.93
C PRO A 297 20.25 2.85 15.85
N LYS A 298 20.05 4.09 15.37
CA LYS A 298 20.26 5.27 16.20
C LYS A 298 19.26 5.31 17.36
N PRO A 299 19.60 5.93 18.51
CA PRO A 299 18.70 6.06 19.65
C PRO A 299 17.33 6.69 19.32
N THR A 300 17.31 7.60 18.34
CA THR A 300 16.12 8.29 17.83
C THR A 300 15.31 7.49 16.79
N ALA A 301 15.80 6.33 16.37
CA ALA A 301 15.11 5.47 15.41
C ALA A 301 13.77 5.01 16.01
N GLN A 302 12.66 5.41 15.38
CA GLN A 302 11.32 5.03 15.81
C GLN A 302 10.79 3.85 15.02
N ARG A 303 10.17 2.88 15.71
CA ARG A 303 9.47 1.76 15.08
C ARG A 303 8.16 1.51 15.80
N ASN A 304 7.13 1.18 15.02
CA ASN A 304 5.85 0.81 15.58
C ASN A 304 5.81 -0.68 15.88
N PHE A 305 5.44 -1.01 17.11
CA PHE A 305 5.32 -2.37 17.61
C PHE A 305 4.21 -3.21 16.95
N THR A 306 3.21 -2.55 16.35
CA THR A 306 2.06 -3.22 15.74
C THR A 306 2.23 -3.37 14.23
N ASP A 307 2.74 -2.35 13.56
CA ASP A 307 3.10 -2.40 12.13
C ASP A 307 4.50 -1.81 11.92
N PRO A 308 5.54 -2.66 11.90
CA PRO A 308 6.94 -2.22 11.87
C PRO A 308 7.32 -1.40 10.63
N HIS A 309 6.58 -1.52 9.52
CA HIS A 309 6.90 -0.84 8.26
C HIS A 309 6.20 0.51 8.12
N SER A 310 5.15 0.77 8.91
CA SER A 310 4.49 2.08 8.92
C SER A 310 5.37 3.17 9.55
N ARG A 311 5.14 4.44 9.19
CA ARG A 311 5.86 5.60 9.74
C ARG A 311 4.91 6.68 10.24
N VAL A 312 5.39 7.53 11.15
CA VAL A 312 4.66 8.72 11.57
C VAL A 312 4.83 9.79 10.50
N MET A 313 3.73 10.24 9.91
CA MET A 313 3.71 11.24 8.83
C MET A 313 2.78 12.39 9.23
N MET A 314 3.13 13.61 8.80
CA MET A 314 2.29 14.78 9.00
C MET A 314 1.18 14.81 7.95
N ARG A 315 -0.05 15.09 8.40
CA ARG A 315 -1.23 15.29 7.56
C ARG A 315 -2.19 16.25 8.26
N ASP A 316 -2.66 17.27 7.55
CA ASP A 316 -3.71 18.20 8.03
C ASP A 316 -3.39 18.80 9.42
N GLY A 317 -2.13 19.17 9.67
CA GLY A 317 -1.68 19.74 10.96
C GLY A 317 -1.50 18.72 12.09
N GLY A 318 -1.75 17.42 11.85
CA GLY A 318 -1.58 16.34 12.82
C GLY A 318 -0.58 15.27 12.36
N TYR A 319 -0.15 14.44 13.32
CA TYR A 319 0.70 13.28 13.05
C TYR A 319 -0.11 11.98 13.05
N LEU A 320 0.03 11.20 11.99
CA LEU A 320 -0.65 9.93 11.77
C LEU A 320 0.38 8.81 11.54
N GLN A 321 0.14 7.63 12.12
CA GLN A 321 0.86 6.43 11.69
C GLN A 321 0.30 6.00 10.34
N ALA A 322 1.11 6.09 9.29
CA ALA A 322 0.63 6.04 7.92
C ALA A 322 1.60 5.37 6.95
N PHE A 323 1.05 5.09 5.78
CA PHE A 323 1.75 4.84 4.53
C PHE A 323 1.42 5.96 3.53
N ASN A 324 2.24 6.10 2.50
CA ASN A 324 2.14 7.13 1.49
C ASN A 324 1.76 6.51 0.13
N GLY A 325 0.49 6.60 -0.25
CA GLY A 325 -0.03 6.05 -1.50
C GLY A 325 0.08 7.07 -2.62
N GLN A 326 0.76 6.71 -3.69
CA GLN A 326 0.98 7.54 -4.87
C GLN A 326 0.11 7.02 -6.00
N ILE A 327 -0.46 7.93 -6.78
CA ILE A 327 -1.16 7.63 -8.04
C ILE A 327 -0.75 8.63 -9.13
N ALA A 328 -0.74 8.15 -10.36
CA ALA A 328 -0.70 8.95 -11.57
C ALA A 328 -2.02 8.75 -12.30
N VAL A 329 -2.72 9.85 -12.60
CA VAL A 329 -4.08 9.81 -13.15
C VAL A 329 -4.13 10.52 -14.50
N ASP A 330 -4.60 9.81 -15.53
CA ASP A 330 -4.90 10.39 -16.83
C ASP A 330 -6.15 11.28 -16.75
N GLU A 331 -6.05 12.46 -17.34
CA GLU A 331 -7.08 13.48 -17.25
C GLU A 331 -8.40 13.11 -17.93
N ALA A 332 -8.36 12.39 -19.06
CA ALA A 332 -9.50 12.30 -19.96
C ALA A 332 -10.70 11.61 -19.29
N HIS A 333 -10.44 10.52 -18.58
CA HIS A 333 -11.48 9.71 -17.93
C HIS A 333 -11.22 9.45 -16.44
N GLN A 334 -10.20 10.11 -15.87
CA GLN A 334 -9.72 9.88 -14.49
C GLN A 334 -9.29 8.43 -14.26
N ILE A 335 -8.60 7.84 -15.24
CA ILE A 335 -8.03 6.48 -15.14
C ILE A 335 -6.70 6.56 -14.40
N ILE A 336 -6.50 5.66 -13.44
CA ILE A 336 -5.22 5.53 -12.75
C ILE A 336 -4.30 4.71 -13.65
N VAL A 337 -3.26 5.35 -14.18
CA VAL A 337 -2.28 4.74 -15.10
C VAL A 337 -1.07 4.17 -14.38
N ALA A 338 -0.75 4.69 -13.19
CA ALA A 338 0.23 4.11 -12.29
C ALA A 338 -0.16 4.32 -10.83
N ALA A 339 0.18 3.36 -9.98
CA ALA A 339 -0.06 3.42 -8.54
C ALA A 339 1.10 2.77 -7.79
N ALA A 340 1.33 3.24 -6.56
CA ALA A 340 2.49 2.86 -5.75
C ALA A 340 2.22 3.09 -4.26
N LEU A 341 2.82 2.29 -3.38
CA LEU A 341 2.74 2.51 -1.92
C LEU A 341 4.12 2.59 -1.25
N SER A 342 4.48 3.80 -0.82
CA SER A 342 5.61 4.18 0.04
C SER A 342 5.35 3.98 1.55
N ASN A 343 6.39 3.76 2.36
CA ASN A 343 6.40 4.16 3.77
C ASN A 343 7.24 5.44 4.01
N GLN A 344 7.72 6.09 2.94
CA GLN A 344 8.52 7.29 3.01
C GLN A 344 7.66 8.56 2.87
N SER A 345 8.05 9.59 3.63
CA SER A 345 7.25 10.80 3.81
C SER A 345 7.45 11.84 2.70
N PRO A 346 8.69 12.16 2.25
CA PRO A 346 8.91 13.11 1.16
C PRO A 346 8.39 12.57 -0.16
N ASP A 347 7.69 13.42 -0.91
CA ASP A 347 7.04 13.03 -2.16
C ASP A 347 7.96 13.22 -3.39
N ALA A 348 9.00 14.05 -3.28
CA ALA A 348 9.96 14.36 -4.35
C ALA A 348 10.61 13.13 -4.99
N GLU A 349 10.91 12.12 -4.21
CA GLU A 349 11.59 10.92 -4.70
C GLU A 349 10.68 9.98 -5.52
N TYR A 350 9.37 10.21 -5.52
CA TYR A 350 8.42 9.39 -6.29
C TYR A 350 8.06 9.98 -7.65
N PHE A 351 8.39 11.25 -7.92
CA PHE A 351 7.92 11.90 -9.14
C PHE A 351 8.39 11.15 -10.40
N ILE A 352 9.69 10.87 -10.48
CA ILE A 352 10.29 10.19 -11.63
C ILE A 352 9.93 8.70 -11.69
N PRO A 353 10.03 7.91 -10.61
CA PRO A 353 9.57 6.52 -10.63
C PRO A 353 8.11 6.36 -11.06
N MET A 354 7.24 7.32 -10.72
CA MET A 354 5.85 7.29 -11.16
C MET A 354 5.71 7.53 -12.67
N ILE A 355 6.50 8.44 -13.26
CA ILE A 355 6.51 8.64 -14.72
C ILE A 355 7.05 7.40 -15.43
N GLU A 356 8.14 6.82 -14.94
CA GLU A 356 8.71 5.57 -15.48
C GLU A 356 7.69 4.43 -15.45
N ARG A 357 6.88 4.34 -14.40
CA ARG A 357 5.77 3.38 -14.32
C ARG A 357 4.65 3.68 -15.30
N VAL A 358 4.31 4.95 -15.53
CA VAL A 358 3.35 5.29 -16.59
C VAL A 358 3.85 4.80 -17.94
N VAL A 359 5.12 5.07 -18.26
CA VAL A 359 5.76 4.61 -19.49
C VAL A 359 5.74 3.08 -19.57
N LYS A 360 6.10 2.38 -18.49
CA LYS A 360 6.10 0.91 -18.44
C LYS A 360 4.71 0.31 -18.61
N ASN A 361 3.68 0.93 -18.01
CA ASN A 361 2.34 0.37 -17.99
C ASN A 361 1.55 0.67 -19.27
N CYS A 362 1.85 1.78 -19.94
CA CYS A 362 1.09 2.27 -21.11
C CYS A 362 1.92 2.29 -22.41
N ASP A 363 3.19 1.86 -22.36
CA ASP A 363 4.17 1.89 -23.44
C ASP A 363 4.35 3.28 -24.09
N ALA A 364 4.04 4.35 -23.35
CA ALA A 364 4.12 5.73 -23.82
C ALA A 364 4.29 6.73 -22.68
N ALA A 365 5.06 7.79 -22.94
CA ALA A 365 5.26 8.89 -22.00
C ALA A 365 4.10 9.91 -22.07
N PRO A 366 3.68 10.49 -20.93
CA PRO A 366 2.67 11.53 -20.92
C PRO A 366 3.22 12.84 -21.51
N ALA A 367 2.41 13.55 -22.29
CA ALA A 367 2.86 14.81 -22.90
C ALA A 367 3.09 15.92 -21.85
N ALA A 368 2.25 15.98 -20.83
CA ALA A 368 2.39 16.89 -19.69
C ALA A 368 2.12 16.17 -18.37
N VAL A 369 2.86 16.58 -17.32
CA VAL A 369 2.72 16.02 -15.97
C VAL A 369 2.57 17.13 -14.93
N THR A 370 1.59 17.04 -14.04
CA THR A 370 1.42 17.99 -12.93
C THR A 370 1.69 17.35 -11.57
N GLY A 371 2.23 18.14 -10.64
CA GLY A 371 2.53 17.68 -9.28
C GLY A 371 2.48 18.78 -8.22
N ASP A 372 2.24 18.37 -6.97
CA ASP A 372 2.31 19.26 -5.81
C ASP A 372 3.71 19.76 -5.49
N ASN A 373 3.79 20.76 -4.60
CA ASN A 373 5.06 21.34 -4.14
C ASN A 373 6.00 20.31 -3.51
N GLY A 374 5.44 19.23 -2.95
CA GLY A 374 6.20 18.11 -2.44
C GLY A 374 7.07 17.40 -3.48
N TYR A 375 6.75 17.53 -4.77
CA TYR A 375 7.46 16.87 -5.88
C TYR A 375 8.56 17.73 -6.50
N PHE A 376 8.66 19.01 -6.13
CA PHE A 376 9.57 19.93 -6.81
C PHE A 376 11.03 19.66 -6.45
N SER A 377 11.83 19.39 -7.47
CA SER A 377 13.30 19.37 -7.42
C SER A 377 13.82 19.74 -8.80
N ALA A 378 14.93 20.48 -8.87
CA ALA A 378 15.56 20.81 -10.16
C ALA A 378 15.99 19.55 -10.93
N ALA A 379 16.33 18.47 -10.22
CA ALA A 379 16.62 17.17 -10.83
C ALA A 379 15.38 16.54 -11.45
N ASN A 380 14.23 16.61 -10.76
CA ASN A 380 12.96 16.05 -11.25
C ASN A 380 12.46 16.78 -12.50
N VAL A 381 12.60 18.11 -12.55
CA VAL A 381 12.23 18.90 -13.73
C VAL A 381 13.06 18.46 -14.94
N ARG A 382 14.39 18.43 -14.81
CA ARG A 382 15.28 18.00 -15.89
C ARG A 382 15.05 16.56 -16.32
N ALA A 383 14.81 15.65 -15.38
CA ALA A 383 14.56 14.25 -15.67
C ALA A 383 13.23 14.06 -16.40
N ALA A 384 12.17 14.78 -16.02
CA ALA A 384 10.90 14.75 -16.74
C ALA A 384 11.02 15.31 -18.17
N GLU A 385 11.72 16.43 -18.34
CA GLU A 385 12.01 17.02 -19.66
C GLU A 385 12.82 16.06 -20.54
N ALA A 386 13.79 15.34 -19.98
CA ALA A 386 14.57 14.33 -20.69
C ALA A 386 13.74 13.13 -21.14
N MET A 387 12.63 12.82 -20.46
CA MET A 387 11.65 11.81 -20.86
C MET A 387 10.61 12.34 -21.86
N GLY A 388 10.74 13.59 -22.31
CA GLY A 388 9.79 14.24 -23.22
C GLY A 388 8.48 14.66 -22.55
N CYS A 389 8.43 14.70 -21.21
CA CYS A 389 7.24 15.09 -20.44
C CYS A 389 7.39 16.56 -19.99
N GLU A 390 6.41 17.42 -20.26
CA GLU A 390 6.42 18.80 -19.77
C GLU A 390 5.99 18.86 -18.29
N PRO A 391 6.86 19.25 -17.33
CA PRO A 391 6.52 19.22 -15.91
C PRO A 391 5.92 20.54 -15.42
N PHE A 392 4.78 20.46 -14.74
CA PHE A 392 4.09 21.56 -14.09
C PHE A 392 3.98 21.29 -12.58
N ILE A 393 5.04 21.63 -11.84
CA ILE A 393 5.14 21.34 -10.41
C ILE A 393 5.06 22.63 -9.61
N SER A 394 4.10 22.74 -8.69
CA SER A 394 4.00 23.97 -7.86
C SER A 394 5.25 24.18 -7.02
N VAL A 395 5.58 25.44 -6.72
CA VAL A 395 6.77 25.81 -5.93
C VAL A 395 6.41 26.49 -4.60
N GLY A 396 5.17 26.29 -4.14
CA GLY A 396 4.61 26.90 -2.91
C GLY A 396 3.31 27.66 -3.15
N ARG A 397 2.68 28.11 -2.07
CA ARG A 397 1.44 28.90 -2.13
C ARG A 397 1.69 30.31 -2.65
N GLN A 398 0.77 30.81 -3.45
CA GLN A 398 0.79 32.16 -4.00
C GLN A 398 -0.42 32.96 -3.50
N ARG A 399 -0.19 34.25 -3.25
CA ARG A 399 -1.24 35.24 -3.00
C ARG A 399 -2.01 35.53 -4.30
N ARG A 400 -3.15 36.22 -4.20
CA ARG A 400 -3.94 36.66 -5.36
C ARG A 400 -3.17 37.55 -6.34
N ASP A 401 -2.11 38.22 -5.89
CA ASP A 401 -1.24 39.08 -6.71
C ASP A 401 -0.08 38.31 -7.39
N GLY A 402 -0.04 36.97 -7.28
CA GLY A 402 0.99 36.12 -7.87
C GLY A 402 2.31 36.07 -7.09
N ARG A 403 2.45 36.87 -6.02
CA ARG A 403 3.61 36.79 -5.12
C ARG A 403 3.49 35.57 -4.22
N PRO A 404 4.60 34.93 -3.82
CA PRO A 404 4.54 33.82 -2.88
C PRO A 404 3.93 34.28 -1.54
N GLU A 405 3.08 33.45 -0.95
CA GLU A 405 2.39 33.75 0.32
C GLU A 405 3.39 33.88 1.47
N GLU A 406 4.37 32.98 1.49
CA GLU A 406 5.59 33.02 2.27
C GLU A 406 6.80 33.16 1.36
N GLU A 407 7.65 34.15 1.63
CA GLU A 407 8.91 34.28 0.94
C GLU A 407 9.82 33.08 1.25
N PRO A 408 10.27 32.30 0.24
CA PRO A 408 11.17 31.19 0.50
C PRO A 408 12.46 31.70 1.15
N LEU A 409 13.00 30.92 2.08
CA LEU A 409 14.33 31.19 2.65
C LEU A 409 15.37 31.36 1.52
N PRO A 410 16.38 32.23 1.66
CA PRO A 410 17.30 32.57 0.56
C PRO A 410 17.96 31.36 -0.11
N HIS A 411 18.36 30.35 0.67
CA HIS A 411 18.98 29.12 0.17
C HIS A 411 18.02 28.22 -0.63
N ARG A 412 16.70 28.45 -0.55
CA ARG A 412 15.68 27.76 -1.37
C ARG A 412 15.31 28.55 -2.63
N ARG A 413 15.81 29.78 -2.81
CA ARG A 413 15.59 30.57 -4.03
C ARG A 413 16.63 30.17 -5.08
N THR A 414 16.35 29.08 -5.79
CA THR A 414 17.18 28.65 -6.92
C THR A 414 16.63 29.22 -8.23
N GLU A 415 17.48 29.26 -9.27
CA GLU A 415 17.06 29.61 -10.62
C GLU A 415 15.92 28.71 -11.10
N ALA A 416 15.98 27.41 -10.79
CA ALA A 416 14.93 26.44 -11.11
C ALA A 416 13.56 26.81 -10.48
N HIS A 417 13.54 27.30 -9.24
CA HIS A 417 12.30 27.78 -8.61
C HIS A 417 11.71 28.97 -9.35
N THR A 418 12.56 29.88 -9.82
CA THR A 418 12.14 31.09 -10.54
C THR A 418 11.64 30.74 -11.94
N ALA A 419 12.33 29.85 -12.64
CA ALA A 419 11.93 29.35 -13.96
C ALA A 419 10.57 28.62 -13.89
N MET A 420 10.39 27.69 -12.95
CA MET A 420 9.12 26.98 -12.79
C MET A 420 7.97 27.93 -12.39
N ARG A 421 8.25 28.96 -11.56
CA ARG A 421 7.24 29.98 -11.26
C ARG A 421 6.84 30.78 -12.51
N ALA A 422 7.79 31.09 -13.39
CA ALA A 422 7.49 31.76 -14.65
C ALA A 422 6.64 30.87 -15.56
N VAL A 423 6.96 29.58 -15.68
CA VAL A 423 6.16 28.59 -16.44
C VAL A 423 4.73 28.52 -15.90
N LEU A 424 4.55 28.39 -14.58
CA LEU A 424 3.23 28.34 -13.94
C LEU A 424 2.45 29.66 -14.00
N ALA A 425 3.13 30.80 -14.20
CA ALA A 425 2.50 32.10 -14.37
C ALA A 425 1.94 32.31 -15.79
N THR A 426 2.39 31.52 -16.77
CA THR A 426 1.81 31.53 -18.12
C THR A 426 0.36 31.02 -18.11
N GLU A 427 -0.46 31.44 -19.07
CA GLU A 427 -1.84 30.97 -19.19
C GLU A 427 -1.93 29.44 -19.40
N ARG A 428 -0.99 28.86 -20.17
CA ARG A 428 -0.86 27.41 -20.35
C ARG A 428 -0.55 26.71 -19.02
N GLY A 429 0.42 27.22 -18.26
CA GLY A 429 0.81 26.65 -16.96
C GLY A 429 -0.31 26.73 -15.92
N LYS A 430 -1.02 27.87 -15.85
CA LYS A 430 -2.21 28.01 -14.99
C LYS A 430 -3.31 27.03 -15.39
N ALA A 431 -3.60 26.92 -16.69
CA ALA A 431 -4.62 26.02 -17.21
C ALA A 431 -4.29 24.56 -16.88
N ALA A 432 -3.06 24.10 -17.20
CA ALA A 432 -2.61 22.75 -16.91
C ALA A 432 -2.67 22.42 -15.41
N TYR A 433 -2.14 23.31 -14.56
CA TYR A 433 -2.14 23.09 -13.12
C TYR A 433 -3.55 23.11 -12.51
N ALA A 434 -4.46 23.95 -13.03
CA ALA A 434 -5.86 24.00 -12.59
C ALA A 434 -6.61 22.68 -12.84
N ARG A 435 -6.19 21.87 -13.81
CA ARG A 435 -6.80 20.56 -14.11
C ARG A 435 -6.66 19.57 -12.95
N ARG A 436 -5.67 19.71 -12.06
CA ARG A 436 -5.50 18.82 -10.88
C ARG A 436 -6.77 18.68 -10.03
N LYS A 437 -7.54 19.77 -9.89
CA LYS A 437 -8.83 19.80 -9.18
C LYS A 437 -9.89 18.91 -9.82
N ALA A 438 -9.77 18.63 -11.11
CA ALA A 438 -10.68 17.81 -11.89
C ALA A 438 -10.10 16.43 -12.26
N THR A 439 -8.83 16.15 -11.95
CA THR A 439 -8.17 14.88 -12.29
C THR A 439 -7.88 14.03 -11.07
N VAL A 440 -6.82 14.32 -10.33
CA VAL A 440 -6.32 13.45 -9.23
C VAL A 440 -7.07 13.67 -7.91
N GLU A 441 -7.44 14.92 -7.59
CA GLU A 441 -8.17 15.21 -6.34
C GLU A 441 -9.54 14.49 -6.27
N PRO A 442 -10.36 14.46 -7.33
CA PRO A 442 -11.60 13.70 -7.33
C PRO A 442 -11.39 12.20 -7.17
N VAL A 443 -10.31 11.63 -7.72
CA VAL A 443 -9.98 10.21 -7.57
C VAL A 443 -9.71 9.87 -6.11
N PHE A 444 -8.92 10.69 -5.41
CA PHE A 444 -8.74 10.51 -3.97
C PHE A 444 -10.03 10.73 -3.18
N GLY A 445 -10.87 11.69 -3.57
CA GLY A 445 -12.20 11.88 -2.98
C GLY A 445 -13.09 10.64 -3.12
N GLN A 446 -13.11 10.02 -4.30
CA GLN A 446 -13.87 8.80 -4.58
C GLN A 446 -13.36 7.62 -3.75
N ILE A 447 -12.05 7.39 -3.71
CA ILE A 447 -11.44 6.30 -2.95
C ILE A 447 -11.63 6.49 -1.43
N LYS A 448 -11.32 7.68 -0.90
CA LYS A 448 -11.27 7.91 0.55
C LYS A 448 -12.61 8.27 1.17
N THR A 449 -13.47 8.97 0.45
CA THR A 449 -14.74 9.49 1.00
C THR A 449 -15.93 8.70 0.50
N CYS A 450 -16.05 8.44 -0.81
CA CYS A 450 -17.19 7.70 -1.33
C CYS A 450 -17.09 6.20 -1.01
N ARG A 451 -15.92 5.60 -1.24
CA ARG A 451 -15.67 4.18 -0.94
C ARG A 451 -15.20 3.96 0.50
N GLY A 452 -14.73 4.99 1.20
CA GLY A 452 -14.33 4.90 2.61
C GLY A 452 -12.95 4.27 2.87
N TYR A 453 -12.10 4.13 1.86
CA TYR A 453 -10.75 3.56 2.05
C TYR A 453 -9.79 4.59 2.65
N ARG A 454 -9.75 4.65 3.99
CA ARG A 454 -8.91 5.60 4.75
C ARG A 454 -7.80 4.94 5.58
N GLN A 455 -7.91 3.63 5.79
CA GLN A 455 -7.02 2.84 6.60
C GLN A 455 -6.72 1.52 5.88
N ALA A 456 -5.44 1.14 5.82
CA ALA A 456 -5.03 -0.13 5.25
C ALA A 456 -5.52 -1.31 6.11
N SER A 457 -5.89 -2.41 5.47
CA SER A 457 -6.43 -3.59 6.16
C SER A 457 -5.31 -4.44 6.74
N PHE A 458 -4.18 -4.56 6.01
CA PHE A 458 -3.05 -5.39 6.41
C PHE A 458 -2.02 -4.64 7.26
N ARG A 459 -1.10 -5.42 7.82
CA ARG A 459 0.11 -4.94 8.48
C ARG A 459 1.31 -5.31 7.63
N GLY A 460 2.25 -4.38 7.49
CA GLY A 460 3.45 -4.55 6.69
C GLY A 460 3.31 -4.02 5.26
N LEU A 461 4.39 -3.42 4.78
CA LEU A 461 4.46 -2.69 3.52
C LEU A 461 4.02 -3.50 2.30
N PHE A 462 4.60 -4.67 2.05
CA PHE A 462 4.27 -5.51 0.88
C PHE A 462 2.78 -5.82 0.78
N LYS A 463 2.17 -6.27 1.89
CA LYS A 463 0.75 -6.62 1.93
C LYS A 463 -0.14 -5.41 1.61
N ASN A 464 0.24 -4.24 2.12
CA ASN A 464 -0.48 -3.01 1.87
C ASN A 464 -0.29 -2.51 0.44
N ARG A 465 0.90 -2.70 -0.17
CA ARG A 465 1.14 -2.37 -1.60
C ARG A 465 0.20 -3.14 -2.51
N CYS A 466 0.07 -4.45 -2.29
CA CYS A 466 -0.89 -5.27 -3.03
C CYS A 466 -2.33 -4.78 -2.86
N GLU A 467 -2.73 -4.45 -1.62
CA GLU A 467 -4.07 -3.91 -1.34
C GLU A 467 -4.29 -2.56 -2.04
N TRP A 468 -3.28 -1.68 -2.06
CA TRP A 468 -3.36 -0.38 -2.72
C TRP A 468 -3.57 -0.51 -4.22
N LEU A 469 -2.83 -1.40 -4.88
CA LEU A 469 -3.04 -1.70 -6.30
C LEU A 469 -4.45 -2.25 -6.55
N PHE A 470 -4.95 -3.14 -5.70
CA PHE A 470 -6.31 -3.67 -5.82
C PHE A 470 -7.40 -2.59 -5.63
N VAL A 471 -7.19 -1.63 -4.73
CA VAL A 471 -8.07 -0.46 -4.57
C VAL A 471 -8.06 0.44 -5.80
N CYS A 472 -6.89 0.63 -6.44
CA CYS A 472 -6.76 1.39 -7.67
C CYS A 472 -7.40 0.63 -8.86
N ALA A 473 -7.25 -0.69 -8.91
CA ALA A 473 -7.85 -1.56 -9.93
C ALA A 473 -9.38 -1.41 -9.94
N THR A 474 -10.00 -1.48 -8.75
CA THR A 474 -11.44 -1.30 -8.59
C THR A 474 -11.93 0.12 -8.87
N HIS A 475 -11.06 1.14 -8.80
CA HIS A 475 -11.39 2.47 -9.31
C HIS A 475 -11.46 2.47 -10.85
N ASN A 476 -10.46 1.91 -11.52
CA ASN A 476 -10.46 1.77 -12.98
C ASN A 476 -11.64 0.93 -13.47
N LEU A 477 -11.98 -0.16 -12.79
CA LEU A 477 -13.16 -0.98 -13.06
C LEU A 477 -14.45 -0.14 -13.06
N LEU A 478 -14.65 0.71 -12.05
CA LEU A 478 -15.82 1.59 -11.99
C LEU A 478 -15.84 2.63 -13.12
N LYS A 479 -14.67 3.07 -13.60
CA LYS A 479 -14.57 3.98 -14.75
C LYS A 479 -14.92 3.26 -16.05
N LEU A 480 -14.41 2.06 -16.24
CA LEU A 480 -14.71 1.21 -17.38
C LEU A 480 -16.21 0.90 -17.45
N TRP A 481 -16.81 0.41 -16.36
CA TRP A 481 -18.24 0.13 -16.27
C TRP A 481 -19.10 1.35 -16.65
N ARG A 482 -18.82 2.52 -16.07
CA ARG A 482 -19.58 3.74 -16.38
C ARG A 482 -19.43 4.18 -17.83
N ALA A 483 -18.23 4.06 -18.40
CA ALA A 483 -17.98 4.44 -19.79
C ALA A 483 -18.72 3.51 -20.76
N LEU A 484 -18.70 2.20 -20.52
CA LEU A 484 -19.40 1.23 -21.36
C LEU A 484 -20.92 1.35 -21.24
N THR A 485 -21.43 1.52 -20.02
CA THR A 485 -22.87 1.74 -19.78
C THR A 485 -23.36 3.01 -20.47
N ALA A 486 -22.60 4.11 -20.40
CA ALA A 486 -22.95 5.35 -21.08
C ALA A 486 -22.96 5.19 -22.61
N ARG A 487 -21.99 4.44 -23.18
CA ARG A 487 -21.95 4.14 -24.62
C ARG A 487 -23.16 3.30 -25.05
N ALA A 488 -23.52 2.27 -24.28
CA ALA A 488 -24.68 1.42 -24.54
C ALA A 488 -25.99 2.22 -24.49
N ALA A 489 -26.17 3.07 -23.49
CA ALA A 489 -27.33 3.95 -23.38
C ALA A 489 -27.43 4.93 -24.55
N THR A 490 -26.30 5.47 -25.01
CA THR A 490 -26.26 6.38 -26.16
C THR A 490 -26.62 5.65 -27.47
N ALA A 491 -26.14 4.41 -27.64
CA ALA A 491 -26.48 3.59 -28.79
C ALA A 491 -27.96 3.20 -28.82
N ALA A 492 -28.54 2.85 -27.66
CA ALA A 492 -29.96 2.52 -27.54
C ALA A 492 -30.90 3.71 -27.80
N LEU A 493 -30.46 4.95 -27.54
CA LEU A 493 -31.21 6.16 -27.88
C LEU A 493 -31.11 6.55 -29.36
N ALA A 494 -30.07 6.07 -30.05
CA ALA A 494 -29.85 6.36 -31.47
C ALA A 494 -30.50 5.33 -32.41
N ALA A 495 -30.80 4.13 -31.90
CA ALA A 495 -31.60 3.09 -32.55
C ALA A 495 -33.10 3.36 -32.35
#